data_AF-A0A953M4X8-F1
#
_entry.id   AF-A0A953M4X8-F1
#
_cell.length_a   1.000
_cell.length_b   1.000
_cell.length_c   1.000
_cell.angle_alpha   90.00
_cell.angle_beta   90.00
_cell.angle_gamma   90.00
#
_symmetry.space_group_name_H-M   'P 1'
#
loop_
_entity.id
_entity.type
_entity.pdbx_description
1 polymer ?
#
loop_
_entity_poly.entity_id
_entity_poly.type
_entity_poly.pdbx_seq_one_letter_code
_entity_poly.pdbx_strand_id
1 'polypeptide(L)'
;MNLVGNAYDTAATQWLERTLDDSSNRRLSLPEAFLALDGALDLMHNVASGLVVHEATIRKNLMAELPFMATENILMACVKLGADRQDYHERIRQHAQEAGMRVKQQGLDNDLLDRLKADPAFQSKANGGLLDGDLDWEGVMDPMNYIGRSVEQTERFIKEVVEPLREQYADAIAKLGDSGPRV
;
A
#
# COMPACT_ATOMS: atom_id res chain seq x y z
N MET A 1 15.80 -25.55 9.66
CA MET A 1 15.49 -25.94 11.07
C MET A 1 13.97 -26.04 11.17
N ASN A 2 13.40 -27.23 11.36
CA ASN A 2 11.95 -27.46 11.33
C ASN A 2 11.35 -27.34 12.75
N LEU A 3 11.35 -26.13 13.32
CA LEU A 3 10.90 -25.89 14.70
C LEU A 3 9.43 -26.28 14.93
N VAL A 4 8.56 -26.04 13.95
CA VAL A 4 7.14 -26.37 14.01
C VAL A 4 6.92 -27.88 13.94
N GLY A 5 7.56 -28.58 12.99
CA GLY A 5 7.47 -30.04 12.88
C GLY A 5 7.96 -30.76 14.14
N ASN A 6 9.06 -30.29 14.73
CA ASN A 6 9.62 -30.86 15.95
C ASN A 6 8.60 -30.96 17.10
N ALA A 7 7.75 -29.95 17.30
CA ALA A 7 6.74 -29.97 18.36
C ALA A 7 5.59 -30.93 18.04
N TYR A 8 5.09 -30.90 16.79
CA TYR A 8 4.01 -31.78 16.35
C TYR A 8 4.42 -33.26 16.36
N ASP A 9 5.61 -33.58 15.84
CA ASP A 9 6.13 -34.94 15.77
C ASP A 9 6.35 -35.50 17.18
N THR A 10 6.93 -34.70 18.09
CA THR A 10 7.13 -35.10 19.49
C THR A 10 5.81 -35.41 20.19
N ALA A 11 4.76 -34.61 19.95
CA ALA A 11 3.45 -34.87 20.54
C ALA A 11 2.77 -36.10 19.93
N ALA A 12 2.93 -36.32 18.61
CA ALA A 12 2.32 -37.42 17.89
C ALA A 12 2.92 -38.79 18.24
N THR A 13 4.18 -38.85 18.68
CA THR A 13 4.88 -40.11 18.95
C THR A 13 5.03 -40.45 20.44
N GLN A 14 4.46 -39.67 21.36
CA GLN A 14 4.43 -40.03 22.78
C GLN A 14 3.59 -41.30 23.02
N TRP A 15 4.17 -42.32 23.67
CA TRP A 15 3.42 -43.54 23.98
C TRP A 15 2.92 -43.57 25.42
N LEU A 16 1.63 -43.91 25.56
CA LEU A 16 0.93 -44.11 26.84
C LEU A 16 1.11 -42.92 27.79
N GLU A 17 1.64 -43.14 29.00
CA GLU A 17 1.79 -42.09 30.00
C GLU A 17 2.95 -41.13 29.70
N ARG A 18 4.05 -41.61 29.09
CA ARG A 18 5.23 -40.83 28.63
C ARG A 18 6.34 -41.71 28.03
N THR A 19 6.97 -41.25 26.96
CA THR A 19 8.27 -41.76 26.43
C THR A 19 9.35 -40.68 26.48
N LEU A 20 10.63 -41.06 26.61
CA LEU A 20 11.75 -40.13 26.86
C LEU A 20 12.36 -39.49 25.58
N ASP A 21 11.91 -39.89 24.40
CA ASP A 21 12.31 -39.35 23.09
C ASP A 21 11.99 -37.85 22.94
N ASP A 22 11.09 -37.32 23.76
CA ASP A 22 10.79 -35.88 23.85
C ASP A 22 11.94 -35.05 24.44
N SER A 23 12.79 -35.65 25.29
CA SER A 23 13.71 -34.89 26.15
C SER A 23 14.73 -34.10 25.35
N SER A 24 15.44 -34.76 24.42
CA SER A 24 16.48 -34.12 23.62
C SER A 24 15.90 -33.07 22.68
N ASN A 25 14.77 -33.37 22.03
CA ASN A 25 14.13 -32.44 21.12
C ASN A 25 13.64 -31.19 21.86
N ARG A 26 12.96 -31.34 23.00
CA ARG A 26 12.44 -30.20 23.79
C ARG A 26 13.54 -29.30 24.35
N ARG A 27 14.74 -29.83 24.63
CA ARG A 27 15.90 -29.04 25.06
C ARG A 27 16.44 -28.11 23.97
N LEU A 28 16.16 -28.39 22.70
CA LEU A 28 16.57 -27.57 21.57
C LEU A 28 15.40 -26.72 21.08
N SER A 29 14.30 -27.37 20.70
CA SER A 29 13.18 -26.71 20.03
C SER A 29 12.50 -25.65 20.89
N LEU A 30 12.40 -25.85 22.20
CA LEU A 30 11.80 -24.84 23.08
C LEU A 30 12.73 -23.63 23.23
N PRO A 31 13.99 -23.74 23.72
CA PRO A 31 14.83 -22.55 23.89
C PRO A 31 15.13 -21.83 22.57
N GLU A 32 15.40 -22.56 21.48
CA GLU A 32 15.69 -21.95 20.19
C GLU A 32 14.50 -21.15 19.65
N ALA A 33 13.27 -21.64 19.81
CA ALA A 33 12.08 -20.91 19.37
C ALA A 33 11.89 -19.59 20.15
N PHE A 34 12.08 -19.61 21.47
CA PHE A 34 11.99 -18.40 22.29
C PHE A 34 13.09 -17.40 21.97
N LEU A 35 14.36 -17.85 21.86
CA LEU A 35 15.48 -16.97 21.54
C LEU A 35 15.38 -16.38 20.13
N ALA A 36 14.91 -17.17 19.15
CA ALA A 36 14.71 -16.68 17.80
C ALA A 36 13.58 -15.64 17.73
N LEU A 37 12.48 -15.87 18.44
CA LEU A 37 11.37 -14.92 18.49
C LEU A 37 11.78 -13.62 19.21
N ASP A 38 12.50 -13.72 20.32
CA ASP A 38 13.02 -12.59 21.08
C ASP A 38 13.91 -11.68 20.19
N GLY A 39 14.91 -12.28 19.54
CA GLY A 39 15.76 -11.52 18.61
C GLY A 39 15.01 -10.96 17.40
N ALA A 40 14.00 -11.67 16.87
CA ALA A 40 13.19 -11.16 15.77
C ALA A 40 12.31 -9.96 16.19
N LEU A 41 11.75 -9.99 17.40
CA LEU A 41 10.98 -8.88 17.96
C LEU A 41 11.86 -7.66 18.24
N ASP A 42 13.08 -7.86 18.73
CA ASP A 42 14.06 -6.78 18.89
C ASP A 42 14.40 -6.09 17.57
N LEU A 43 14.63 -6.87 16.51
CA LEU A 43 14.88 -6.33 15.17
C LEU A 43 13.65 -5.59 14.63
N MET A 44 12.46 -6.17 14.77
CA MET A 44 11.21 -5.55 14.35
C MET A 44 10.99 -4.22 15.07
N HIS A 45 11.24 -4.19 16.37
CA HIS A 45 11.12 -3.00 17.18
C HIS A 45 12.10 -1.90 16.73
N ASN A 46 13.37 -2.25 16.50
CA ASN A 46 14.37 -1.29 16.02
C ASN A 46 13.99 -0.69 14.66
N VAL A 47 13.56 -1.53 13.70
CA VAL A 47 13.14 -1.07 12.37
C VAL A 47 11.89 -0.20 12.46
N ALA A 48 10.87 -0.61 13.23
CA ALA A 48 9.62 0.13 13.36
C ALA A 48 9.82 1.49 14.05
N SER A 49 10.69 1.59 15.06
CA SER A 49 11.03 2.85 15.73
C SER A 49 11.85 3.81 14.87
N GLY A 50 12.59 3.29 13.88
CA GLY A 50 13.51 4.07 13.05
C GLY A 50 13.10 4.20 11.58
N LEU A 51 11.85 3.91 11.23
CA LEU A 51 11.40 3.91 9.84
C LEU A 51 11.44 5.31 9.23
N VAL A 52 12.23 5.49 8.16
CA VAL A 52 12.33 6.75 7.41
C VAL A 52 11.41 6.69 6.19
N VAL A 53 10.51 7.68 6.07
CA VAL A 53 9.58 7.80 4.94
C VAL A 53 10.05 8.90 3.98
N HIS A 54 10.23 8.54 2.71
CA HIS A 54 10.64 9.47 1.66
C HIS A 54 9.45 9.92 0.80
N GLU A 55 8.71 10.89 1.30
CA GLU A 55 7.46 11.38 0.69
C GLU A 55 7.62 11.84 -0.76
N ALA A 56 8.73 12.50 -1.09
CA ALA A 56 9.00 12.97 -2.45
C ALA A 56 9.09 11.81 -3.46
N THR A 57 9.73 10.71 -3.08
CA THR A 57 9.84 9.51 -3.93
C THR A 57 8.49 8.81 -4.05
N ILE A 58 7.73 8.73 -2.96
CA ILE A 58 6.37 8.17 -2.97
C ILE A 58 5.49 8.98 -3.93
N ARG A 59 5.49 10.30 -3.80
CA ARG A 59 4.74 11.19 -4.69
C ARG A 59 5.18 11.06 -6.14
N LYS A 60 6.48 11.02 -6.41
CA LYS A 60 7.00 10.84 -7.78
C LYS A 60 6.49 9.53 -8.40
N ASN A 61 6.62 8.42 -7.68
CA ASN A 61 6.17 7.11 -8.16
C ASN A 61 4.66 7.08 -8.36
N LEU A 62 3.90 7.67 -7.43
CA LEU A 62 2.45 7.78 -7.57
C LEU A 62 2.07 8.59 -8.80
N MET A 63 2.69 9.75 -9.03
CA MET A 63 2.38 10.61 -10.18
C MET A 63 2.76 9.99 -11.53
N ALA A 64 3.70 9.05 -11.56
CA ALA A 64 4.01 8.29 -12.77
C ALA A 64 2.87 7.33 -13.17
N GLU A 65 2.11 6.83 -12.20
CA GLU A 65 1.05 5.83 -12.42
C GLU A 65 -0.37 6.41 -12.36
N LEU A 66 -0.58 7.47 -11.58
CA LEU A 66 -1.88 8.08 -11.33
C LEU A 66 -2.65 8.48 -12.60
N PRO A 67 -2.02 9.00 -13.68
CA PRO A 67 -2.75 9.31 -14.90
C PRO A 67 -3.48 8.10 -15.51
N PHE A 68 -2.91 6.88 -15.40
CA PHE A 68 -3.56 5.67 -15.87
C PHE A 68 -4.71 5.24 -14.95
N MET A 69 -4.58 5.41 -13.64
CA MET A 69 -5.64 5.09 -12.68
C MET A 69 -6.79 6.11 -12.73
N ALA A 70 -6.50 7.35 -13.11
CA ALA A 70 -7.45 8.46 -13.17
C ALA A 70 -8.37 8.43 -14.41
N THR A 71 -8.18 7.50 -15.35
CA THR A 71 -8.90 7.50 -16.65
C THR A 71 -10.41 7.49 -16.50
N GLU A 72 -10.97 6.74 -15.54
CA GLU A 72 -12.42 6.72 -15.31
C GLU A 72 -12.90 8.05 -14.69
N ASN A 73 -12.14 8.65 -13.77
CA ASN A 73 -12.49 9.94 -13.18
C ASN A 73 -12.47 11.06 -14.23
N ILE A 74 -11.48 11.04 -15.13
CA ILE A 74 -11.39 11.95 -16.27
C ILE A 74 -12.59 11.74 -17.21
N LEU A 75 -12.93 10.48 -17.54
CA LEU A 75 -14.09 10.16 -18.37
C LEU A 75 -15.38 10.71 -17.74
N MET A 76 -15.59 10.46 -16.46
CA MET A 76 -16.78 10.93 -15.74
C MET A 76 -16.84 12.46 -15.67
N ALA A 77 -15.69 13.14 -15.55
CA ALA A 77 -15.63 14.61 -15.63
C ALA A 77 -16.01 15.11 -17.03
N CYS A 78 -15.55 14.44 -18.10
CA CYS A 78 -15.94 14.78 -19.48
C CYS A 78 -17.45 14.58 -19.70
N VAL A 79 -18.01 13.46 -19.24
CA VAL A 79 -19.45 13.17 -19.37
C VAL A 79 -20.31 14.20 -18.66
N LYS A 80 -19.89 14.68 -17.48
CA LYS A 80 -20.56 15.80 -16.77
C LYS A 80 -20.53 17.11 -17.56
N LEU A 81 -19.57 17.27 -18.47
CA LEU A 81 -19.42 18.42 -19.37
C LEU A 81 -20.00 18.16 -20.77
N GLY A 82 -20.94 17.22 -20.89
CA GLY A 82 -21.69 16.99 -22.12
C GLY A 82 -21.05 16.04 -23.12
N ALA A 83 -19.96 15.36 -22.76
CA ALA A 83 -19.32 14.36 -23.62
C ALA A 83 -20.15 13.07 -23.75
N ASP A 84 -20.07 12.44 -24.93
CA ASP A 84 -20.50 11.05 -25.08
C ASP A 84 -19.49 10.10 -24.40
N ARG A 85 -20.01 9.19 -23.56
CA ARG A 85 -19.19 8.28 -22.77
C ARG A 85 -18.39 7.32 -23.64
N GLN A 86 -19.00 6.77 -24.68
CA GLN A 86 -18.37 5.73 -25.50
C GLN A 86 -17.25 6.32 -26.34
N ASP A 87 -17.48 7.50 -26.93
CA ASP A 87 -16.48 8.22 -27.72
C ASP A 87 -15.27 8.62 -26.87
N TYR A 88 -15.49 9.18 -25.68
CA TYR A 88 -14.39 9.61 -24.81
C TYR A 88 -13.65 8.43 -24.17
N HIS A 89 -14.35 7.35 -23.84
CA HIS A 89 -13.68 6.13 -23.37
C HIS A 89 -12.70 5.61 -24.42
N GLU A 90 -13.10 5.55 -25.69
CA GLU A 90 -12.21 5.10 -26.78
C GLU A 90 -11.03 6.06 -27.01
N ARG A 91 -11.25 7.38 -26.96
CA ARG A 91 -10.17 8.37 -27.05
C ARG A 91 -9.15 8.22 -25.93
N ILE A 92 -9.62 8.13 -24.68
CA ILE A 92 -8.76 7.92 -23.51
C ILE A 92 -7.99 6.60 -23.65
N ARG A 93 -8.65 5.53 -24.12
CA ARG A 93 -8.02 4.22 -24.33
C ARG A 93 -6.85 4.30 -25.32
N GLN A 94 -7.01 5.02 -26.43
CA GLN A 94 -5.95 5.18 -27.44
C GLN A 94 -4.75 5.94 -26.85
N HIS A 95 -4.99 7.10 -26.23
CA HIS A 95 -3.93 7.88 -25.58
C HIS A 95 -3.22 7.08 -24.47
N ALA A 96 -3.96 6.32 -23.66
CA ALA A 96 -3.40 5.48 -22.60
C ALA A 96 -2.55 4.33 -23.15
N GLN A 97 -2.93 3.73 -24.28
CA GLN A 97 -2.12 2.71 -24.95
C GLN A 97 -0.82 3.28 -25.49
N GLU A 98 -0.86 4.46 -26.12
CA GLU A 98 0.34 5.12 -26.63
C GLU A 98 1.30 5.53 -25.51
N ALA A 99 0.79 6.16 -24.45
CA ALA A 99 1.58 6.48 -23.26
C ALA A 99 2.16 5.21 -22.61
N GLY A 100 1.37 4.14 -22.53
CA GLY A 100 1.83 2.84 -22.02
C GLY A 100 2.93 2.20 -22.88
N MET A 101 2.86 2.33 -24.21
CA MET A 101 3.91 1.87 -25.12
C MET A 101 5.18 2.72 -24.96
N ARG A 102 5.06 4.04 -24.82
CA ARG A 102 6.17 4.95 -24.55
C ARG A 102 6.93 4.54 -23.28
N VAL A 103 6.21 4.29 -22.17
CA VAL A 103 6.83 3.85 -20.92
C VAL A 103 7.52 2.49 -21.10
N LYS A 104 6.81 1.50 -21.65
CA LYS A 104 7.31 0.11 -21.69
C LYS A 104 8.36 -0.16 -22.75
N GLN A 105 8.24 0.44 -23.94
CA GLN A 105 9.13 0.18 -25.07
C GLN A 105 10.29 1.17 -25.14
N GLN A 106 10.10 2.40 -24.68
CA GLN A 106 11.08 3.48 -24.82
C GLN A 106 11.72 3.87 -23.48
N GLY A 107 11.17 3.43 -22.35
CA GLY A 107 11.68 3.77 -21.02
C GLY A 107 11.53 5.25 -20.66
N LEU A 108 10.59 5.95 -21.30
CA LEU A 108 10.33 7.37 -21.09
C LEU A 108 9.19 7.59 -20.08
N ASP A 109 9.08 8.80 -19.56
CA ASP A 109 8.02 9.17 -18.61
C ASP A 109 6.61 9.06 -19.24
N ASN A 110 5.64 8.80 -18.37
CA ASN A 110 4.22 8.79 -18.71
C ASN A 110 3.74 10.19 -19.11
N ASP A 111 3.29 10.33 -20.36
CA ASP A 111 2.81 11.58 -20.95
C ASP A 111 1.29 11.60 -21.19
N LEU A 112 0.52 10.66 -20.62
CA LEU A 112 -0.93 10.54 -20.85
C LEU A 112 -1.68 11.84 -20.54
N LEU A 113 -1.39 12.47 -19.40
CA LEU A 113 -2.07 13.70 -19.00
C LEU A 113 -1.81 14.85 -20.00
N ASP A 114 -0.58 14.93 -20.52
CA ASP A 114 -0.19 15.94 -21.51
C ASP A 114 -0.87 15.68 -22.86
N ARG A 115 -0.96 14.42 -23.28
CA ARG A 115 -1.70 14.02 -24.50
C ARG A 115 -3.17 14.42 -24.42
N LEU A 116 -3.83 14.14 -23.31
CA LEU A 116 -5.24 14.48 -23.13
C LEU A 116 -5.46 15.99 -23.10
N LYS A 117 -4.60 16.76 -22.40
CA LYS A 117 -4.67 18.23 -22.39
C LYS A 117 -4.45 18.86 -23.78
N ALA A 118 -3.62 18.23 -24.61
CA ALA A 118 -3.34 18.69 -25.96
C ALA A 118 -4.42 18.32 -26.99
N ASP A 119 -5.25 17.32 -26.71
CA ASP A 119 -6.33 16.90 -27.60
C ASP A 119 -7.51 17.89 -27.53
N PRO A 120 -7.88 18.57 -28.64
CA PRO A 120 -8.99 19.52 -28.68
C PRO A 120 -10.32 18.96 -28.19
N ALA A 121 -10.52 17.63 -28.26
CA ALA A 121 -11.73 17.01 -27.71
C ALA A 121 -11.88 17.30 -26.21
N PHE A 122 -10.79 17.34 -25.43
CA PHE A 122 -10.82 17.55 -23.98
C PHE A 122 -10.82 19.04 -23.58
N GLN A 123 -10.97 19.95 -24.55
CA GLN A 123 -11.06 21.39 -24.31
C GLN A 123 -12.52 21.84 -24.30
N SER A 124 -12.78 22.97 -23.63
CA SER A 124 -14.10 23.58 -23.66
C SER A 124 -14.41 24.19 -25.03
N LYS A 125 -15.69 24.34 -25.35
CA LYS A 125 -16.18 25.03 -26.55
C LYS A 125 -15.66 26.47 -26.63
N ALA A 126 -15.43 27.13 -25.51
CA ALA A 126 -14.82 28.47 -25.46
C ALA A 126 -13.38 28.48 -26.01
N ASN A 127 -12.67 27.36 -25.86
CA ASN A 127 -11.29 27.15 -26.34
C ASN A 127 -11.24 26.35 -27.65
N GLY A 128 -12.37 26.21 -28.37
CA GLY A 128 -12.44 25.49 -29.65
C GLY A 128 -12.58 23.98 -29.55
N GLY A 129 -12.85 23.45 -28.35
CA GLY A 129 -13.08 22.03 -28.11
C GLY A 129 -14.55 21.61 -28.12
N LEU A 130 -14.83 20.45 -27.52
CA LEU A 130 -16.14 19.79 -27.58
C LEU A 130 -16.91 19.82 -26.25
N LEU A 131 -16.24 20.09 -25.13
CA LEU A 131 -16.85 20.09 -23.80
C LEU A 131 -17.61 21.38 -23.51
N ASP A 132 -18.66 21.31 -22.69
CA ASP A 132 -19.45 22.48 -22.27
C ASP A 132 -18.70 23.42 -21.34
N GLY A 133 -17.59 22.97 -20.73
CA GLY A 133 -16.72 23.74 -19.85
C GLY A 133 -15.32 23.13 -19.76
N ASP A 134 -14.43 23.77 -19.00
CA ASP A 134 -13.05 23.29 -18.83
C ASP A 134 -13.00 22.14 -17.80
N LEU A 135 -12.15 21.15 -18.06
CA LEU A 135 -11.87 20.06 -17.12
C LEU A 135 -11.04 20.57 -15.94
N ASP A 136 -11.44 20.18 -14.73
CA ASP A 136 -10.63 20.36 -13.52
C ASP A 136 -9.53 19.30 -13.46
N TRP A 137 -8.43 19.58 -14.15
CA TRP A 137 -7.26 18.69 -14.20
C TRP A 137 -6.59 18.51 -12.83
N GLU A 138 -6.61 19.53 -11.98
CA GLU A 138 -6.00 19.44 -10.65
C GLU A 138 -6.84 18.54 -9.74
N GLY A 139 -8.16 18.69 -9.76
CA GLY A 139 -9.08 17.85 -8.98
C GLY A 139 -9.05 16.38 -9.38
N VAL A 140 -9.07 16.06 -10.68
CA VAL A 140 -8.99 14.65 -11.13
C VAL A 140 -7.62 14.03 -10.89
N MET A 141 -6.56 14.83 -10.71
CA MET A 141 -5.21 14.37 -10.42
C MET A 141 -4.81 14.48 -8.94
N ASP A 142 -5.74 14.83 -8.05
CA ASP A 142 -5.49 14.83 -6.61
C ASP A 142 -5.42 13.38 -6.07
N PRO A 143 -4.27 12.92 -5.55
CA PRO A 143 -4.12 11.60 -4.93
C PRO A 143 -5.15 11.28 -3.86
N MET A 144 -5.60 12.28 -3.10
CA MET A 144 -6.53 12.07 -1.99
C MET A 144 -7.91 11.60 -2.45
N ASN A 145 -8.24 11.79 -3.74
CA ASN A 145 -9.47 11.24 -4.30
C ASN A 145 -9.39 9.72 -4.59
N TYR A 146 -8.21 9.10 -4.43
CA TYR A 146 -7.95 7.70 -4.78
C TYR A 146 -7.61 6.80 -3.57
N ILE A 147 -7.70 7.32 -2.35
CA ILE A 147 -7.30 6.57 -1.14
C ILE A 147 -8.45 5.76 -0.50
N GLY A 148 -9.65 5.78 -1.12
CA GLY A 148 -10.84 5.09 -0.61
C GLY A 148 -11.17 5.51 0.81
N ARG A 149 -11.17 4.54 1.74
CA ARG A 149 -11.43 4.76 3.17
C ARG A 149 -10.21 4.52 4.06
N SER A 150 -9.00 4.62 3.48
CA SER A 150 -7.77 4.21 4.16
C SER A 150 -7.52 4.98 5.45
N VAL A 151 -7.81 6.28 5.47
CA VAL A 151 -7.67 7.12 6.66
C VAL A 151 -8.63 6.66 7.75
N GLU A 152 -9.93 6.54 7.45
CA GLU A 152 -10.93 6.15 8.45
C GLU A 152 -10.72 4.72 8.94
N GLN A 153 -10.28 3.81 8.07
CA GLN A 153 -9.93 2.45 8.45
C GLN A 153 -8.73 2.42 9.41
N THR A 154 -7.71 3.23 9.13
CA THR A 154 -6.51 3.31 9.97
C THR A 154 -6.82 3.92 11.33
N GLU A 155 -7.52 5.06 11.35
CA GLU A 155 -7.92 5.73 12.59
C GLU A 155 -8.81 4.84 13.45
N ARG A 156 -9.77 4.16 12.83
CA ARG A 156 -10.65 3.21 13.54
C ARG A 156 -9.85 2.06 14.14
N PHE A 157 -8.93 1.45 13.38
CA PHE A 157 -8.10 0.36 13.90
C PHE A 157 -7.22 0.80 15.06
N ILE A 158 -6.60 1.98 14.96
CA ILE A 158 -5.79 2.54 16.06
C ILE A 158 -6.67 2.71 17.31
N LYS A 159 -7.83 3.33 17.16
CA LYS A 159 -8.72 3.63 18.28
C LYS A 159 -9.37 2.39 18.90
N GLU A 160 -9.88 1.47 18.09
CA GLU A 160 -10.69 0.33 18.58
C GLU A 160 -9.84 -0.89 18.97
N VAL A 161 -8.59 -0.99 18.47
CA VAL A 161 -7.74 -2.17 18.70
C VAL A 161 -6.42 -1.78 19.36
N VAL A 162 -5.68 -0.82 18.78
CA VAL A 162 -4.32 -0.49 19.25
C VAL A 162 -4.34 0.18 20.62
N GLU A 163 -5.18 1.20 20.81
CA GLU A 163 -5.25 1.92 22.09
C GLU A 163 -5.71 1.03 23.26
N PRO A 164 -6.77 0.19 23.14
CA PRO A 164 -7.12 -0.77 24.18
C PRO A 164 -5.99 -1.74 24.54
N LEU A 165 -5.22 -2.22 23.54
CA LEU A 165 -4.06 -3.07 23.79
C LEU A 165 -2.94 -2.29 24.51
N ARG A 166 -2.71 -1.03 24.13
CA ARG A 166 -1.72 -0.16 24.82
C ARG A 166 -2.10 0.06 26.28
N GLU A 167 -3.38 0.29 26.58
CA GLU A 167 -3.88 0.41 27.94
C GLU A 167 -3.69 -0.89 28.73
N GLN A 168 -4.05 -2.04 28.13
CA GLN A 168 -3.90 -3.35 28.76
C GLN A 168 -2.44 -3.65 29.14
N TYR A 169 -1.47 -3.23 28.33
CA TYR A 169 -0.05 -3.48 28.53
C TYR A 169 0.73 -2.23 28.99
N ALA A 170 0.05 -1.21 29.52
CA ALA A 170 0.67 0.09 29.83
C ALA A 170 1.89 -0.02 30.76
N ASP A 171 1.79 -0.82 31.83
CA ASP A 171 2.90 -1.02 32.78
C ASP A 171 4.11 -1.71 32.16
N ALA A 172 3.89 -2.61 31.19
CA ALA A 172 4.96 -3.29 30.47
C ALA A 172 5.64 -2.32 29.50
N ILE A 173 4.85 -1.54 28.75
CA ILE A 173 5.33 -0.53 27.81
C ILE A 173 6.13 0.55 28.53
N ALA A 174 5.64 1.05 29.68
CA ALA A 174 6.32 2.10 30.45
C ALA A 174 7.72 1.69 30.93
N LYS A 175 7.96 0.39 31.14
CA LYS A 175 9.27 -0.16 31.55
C LYS A 175 10.27 -0.29 30.39
N LEU A 176 9.80 -0.27 29.14
CA LEU A 176 10.66 -0.44 27.96
C LEU A 176 11.52 0.81 27.66
N GLY A 177 11.33 1.91 28.40
CA GLY A 177 12.07 3.16 28.22
C GLY A 177 11.80 3.80 26.85
N ASP A 178 12.55 4.85 26.52
CA ASP A 178 12.51 5.43 25.18
C ASP A 178 13.43 4.63 24.26
N SER A 179 12.83 3.80 23.42
CA SER A 179 13.53 3.06 22.37
C SER A 179 13.55 3.88 21.08
N GLY A 180 14.14 5.06 21.20
CA GLY A 180 14.60 5.80 20.03
C GLY A 180 15.52 4.90 19.18
N PRO A 181 15.53 5.10 17.86
CA PRO A 181 16.38 4.30 17.00
C PRO A 181 17.83 4.43 17.49
N ARG A 182 18.44 3.30 17.87
CA ARG A 182 19.86 3.23 18.24
C ARG A 182 20.68 3.32 16.95
N VAL A 183 20.64 4.48 16.29
CA VAL A 183 21.53 4.81 15.17
C VAL A 183 22.74 5.54 15.74
#